data_AF-A0A7J8BPX9-F1
#
_entry.id   AF-A0A7J8BPX9-F1
#
_cell.length_a   1.000
_cell.length_b   1.000
_cell.length_c   1.000
_cell.angle_alpha   90.00
_cell.angle_beta   90.00
_cell.angle_gamma   90.00
#
_symmetry.space_group_name_H-M   'P 1'
#
loop_
_entity.id
_entity.type
_entity.pdbx_description
1 polymer ?
#
loop_
_entity_poly.entity_id
_entity_poly.type
_entity_poly.pdbx_seq_one_letter_code
_entity_poly.pdbx_strand_id
1 'polypeptide(L)'
;MLQLSLSWLRLGPLAASPWLLLLLLVASWLLARFLARAYAFYDNCCRLRCFSQPPKRNWFWGHLGLAKWQHLASEGSARVNVFEHISLMALDSLQKCIFSFDSDCQAKPSDYIAAILELSALVAKRHNLTFMNKDFLYYLTPDGWRFRRACRLVHDFTDAVIQQRRRTLISQGSHDFLKAKAKAKTLDFIDVLLLAKDKDGKELSDEDIRAEADTFMFEGHDTTASGLSWILYNLARHPEYQERCRQEVQELLKDHEPKEMEWDDLTKLPFLTMCIKESLRLYPPVFGILRYCAQEILLPDGRVVPKGNFCAISIFEIHRNPSVWLDPEVYNPFRFDPKIPQKRSPLAFIPFSAGPRNCIGQTFAMTEMQVVLALTLLRFRILPDDAEPEPRRKPELILRAEGGLWLRLEPLSAGPQ
;
A
#
# COMPACT_ATOMS: atom_id res chain seq x y z
N MET A 1 67.39 1.80 9.47
CA MET A 1 67.42 1.59 8.01
C MET A 1 67.51 0.10 7.75
N LEU A 2 66.40 -0.53 7.33
CA LEU A 2 66.38 -1.92 6.88
C LEU A 2 66.28 -1.90 5.36
N GLN A 3 67.37 -2.23 4.67
CA GLN A 3 67.42 -2.34 3.20
C GLN A 3 66.96 -3.75 2.79
N LEU A 4 65.79 -3.85 2.15
CA LEU A 4 65.40 -5.03 1.37
C LEU A 4 65.99 -4.90 -0.04
N SER A 5 66.94 -5.76 -0.39
CA SER A 5 67.55 -5.85 -1.71
C SER A 5 66.82 -6.92 -2.54
N LEU A 6 66.09 -6.49 -3.57
CA LEU A 6 65.50 -7.37 -4.59
C LEU A 6 66.48 -7.47 -5.77
N SER A 7 67.52 -8.28 -5.62
CA SER A 7 68.65 -8.40 -6.57
C SER A 7 68.32 -9.04 -7.92
N TRP A 8 67.10 -9.57 -8.13
CA TRP A 8 66.70 -10.25 -9.36
C TRP A 8 66.17 -9.32 -10.47
N LEU A 9 65.92 -8.03 -10.18
CA LEU A 9 65.35 -7.07 -11.13
C LEU A 9 66.37 -6.06 -11.71
N ARG A 10 67.67 -6.18 -11.41
CA ARG A 10 68.72 -5.20 -11.81
C ARG A 10 68.34 -3.73 -11.54
N LEU A 11 67.59 -3.47 -10.48
CA LEU A 11 67.34 -2.12 -9.98
C LEU A 11 68.26 -1.92 -8.76
N GLY A 12 69.13 -0.90 -8.81
CA GLY A 12 69.98 -0.52 -7.67
C GLY A 12 69.15 -0.12 -6.45
N PRO A 13 69.77 0.11 -5.28
CA PRO A 13 69.05 0.43 -4.04
C PRO A 13 68.32 1.77 -4.19
N LEU A 14 67.07 1.72 -4.62
CA LEU A 14 66.17 2.86 -4.64
C LEU A 14 65.78 3.12 -3.19
N ALA A 15 66.43 4.10 -2.56
CA ALA A 15 65.92 4.73 -1.36
C ALA A 15 64.57 5.36 -1.72
N ALA A 16 63.48 4.60 -1.61
CA ALA A 16 62.14 5.13 -1.73
C ALA A 16 61.95 6.10 -0.58
N SER A 17 62.00 7.40 -0.90
CA SER A 17 61.74 8.47 0.06
C SER A 17 60.41 8.17 0.79
N PRO A 18 60.34 8.30 2.13
CA PRO A 18 59.10 8.12 2.87
C PRO A 18 57.92 8.93 2.27
N TRP A 19 58.22 10.07 1.65
CA TRP A 19 57.27 10.91 0.93
C TRP A 19 56.69 10.26 -0.33
N LEU A 20 57.48 9.47 -1.07
CA LEU A 20 57.00 8.74 -2.25
C LEU A 20 56.05 7.59 -1.86
N LEU A 21 56.35 6.90 -0.75
CA LEU A 21 55.47 5.87 -0.19
C LEU A 21 54.16 6.48 0.32
N LEU A 22 54.23 7.64 0.98
CA LEU A 22 53.05 8.39 1.41
C LEU A 22 52.18 8.83 0.21
N LEU A 23 52.80 9.35 -0.84
CA LEU A 23 52.11 9.74 -2.08
C LEU A 23 51.43 8.55 -2.75
N LEU A 24 52.09 7.39 -2.81
CA LEU A 24 51.49 6.16 -3.37
C LEU A 24 50.31 5.65 -2.53
N LEU A 25 50.40 5.73 -1.20
CA LEU A 25 49.29 5.36 -0.32
C LEU A 25 48.09 6.30 -0.48
N VAL A 26 48.32 7.61 -0.55
CA VAL A 26 47.26 8.61 -0.78
C VAL A 26 46.65 8.43 -2.18
N ALA A 27 47.48 8.22 -3.20
CA ALA A 27 47.00 7.99 -4.57
C ALA A 27 46.16 6.70 -4.66
N SER A 28 46.62 5.61 -4.03
CA SER A 28 45.89 4.33 -3.98
C SER A 28 44.58 4.46 -3.21
N TRP A 29 44.57 5.19 -2.09
CA TRP A 29 43.36 5.46 -1.31
C TRP A 29 42.34 6.32 -2.09
N LEU A 30 42.80 7.36 -2.79
CA LEU A 30 41.95 8.17 -3.65
C LEU A 30 41.38 7.36 -4.82
N LEU A 31 42.21 6.50 -5.42
CA LEU A 31 41.78 5.60 -6.49
C LEU A 31 40.73 4.61 -5.99
N ALA A 32 40.93 4.02 -4.81
CA ALA A 32 39.96 3.11 -4.19
C ALA A 32 38.63 3.81 -3.88
N ARG A 33 38.64 5.06 -3.37
CA ARG A 33 37.41 5.83 -3.15
C ARG A 33 36.71 6.21 -4.45
N PHE A 34 37.47 6.54 -5.48
CA PHE A 34 36.92 6.82 -6.81
C PHE A 34 36.27 5.57 -7.41
N LEU A 35 36.95 4.43 -7.38
CA LEU A 35 36.42 3.16 -7.86
C LEU A 35 35.19 2.71 -7.05
N ALA A 36 35.18 2.87 -5.73
CA ALA A 36 34.01 2.58 -4.90
C ALA A 36 32.82 3.48 -5.24
N ARG A 37 33.04 4.78 -5.48
CA ARG A 37 31.99 5.70 -5.94
C ARG A 37 31.50 5.37 -7.34
N ALA A 38 32.41 5.06 -8.27
CA ALA A 38 32.07 4.65 -9.62
C ALA A 38 31.28 3.34 -9.63
N TYR A 39 31.65 2.39 -8.77
CA TYR A 39 30.94 1.13 -8.60
C TYR A 39 29.56 1.32 -7.95
N ALA A 40 29.45 2.14 -6.91
CA ALA A 40 28.16 2.49 -6.31
C ALA A 40 27.26 3.24 -7.30
N PHE A 41 27.82 4.14 -8.11
CA PHE A 41 27.11 4.82 -9.19
C PHE A 41 26.66 3.83 -10.28
N TYR A 42 27.51 2.86 -10.63
CA TYR A 42 27.18 1.80 -11.56
C TYR A 42 26.07 0.88 -11.02
N ASP A 43 26.16 0.43 -9.76
CA ASP A 43 25.12 -0.38 -9.10
C ASP A 43 23.80 0.38 -9.04
N ASN A 44 23.83 1.66 -8.69
CA ASN A 44 22.66 2.54 -8.75
C ASN A 44 22.10 2.67 -10.17
N CYS A 45 22.94 2.89 -11.19
CA CYS A 45 22.49 2.91 -12.59
C CYS A 45 21.87 1.58 -13.03
N CYS A 46 22.42 0.45 -12.59
CA CYS A 46 21.90 -0.88 -12.88
C CYS A 46 20.55 -1.14 -12.19
N ARG A 47 20.37 -0.70 -10.95
CA ARG A 47 19.07 -0.74 -10.24
C ARG A 47 18.03 0.18 -10.90
N LEU A 48 18.47 1.33 -11.40
CA LEU A 48 17.64 2.33 -12.06
C LEU A 48 17.31 2.03 -13.53
N ARG A 49 17.91 1.00 -14.16
CA ARG A 49 17.56 0.57 -15.53
C ARG A 49 16.12 0.08 -15.70
N CYS A 50 15.40 -0.17 -14.60
CA CYS A 50 13.96 -0.45 -14.63
C CYS A 50 13.11 0.82 -14.88
N PHE A 51 13.71 2.01 -14.84
CA PHE A 51 13.06 3.30 -15.04
C PHE A 51 13.70 4.03 -16.23
N SER A 52 12.88 4.55 -17.14
CA SER A 52 13.35 5.23 -18.35
C SER A 52 14.04 6.58 -18.09
N GLN A 53 13.94 7.12 -16.87
CA GLN A 53 14.68 8.28 -16.37
C GLN A 53 15.04 8.11 -14.87
N PRO A 54 16.16 8.69 -14.38
CA PRO A 54 16.45 8.69 -12.96
C PRO A 54 15.32 9.41 -12.20
N PRO A 55 14.77 8.81 -11.12
CA PRO A 55 13.72 9.46 -10.35
C PRO A 55 14.28 10.76 -9.79
N LYS A 56 13.66 11.88 -10.16
CA LYS A 56 13.92 13.17 -9.50
C LYS A 56 13.65 12.97 -8.00
N ARG A 57 14.30 13.74 -7.14
CA ARG A 57 14.09 13.73 -5.67
C ARG A 57 12.60 13.90 -5.26
N ASN A 58 11.74 14.33 -6.19
CA ASN A 58 10.30 14.52 -6.06
C ASN A 58 9.43 13.36 -6.61
N TRP A 59 10.03 12.30 -7.18
CA TRP A 59 9.31 11.22 -7.87
C TRP A 59 8.46 10.39 -6.91
N PHE A 60 9.07 9.88 -5.84
CA PHE A 60 8.37 9.11 -4.81
C PHE A 60 7.25 9.93 -4.14
N TRP A 61 7.49 11.22 -3.92
CA TRP A 61 6.48 12.15 -3.38
C TRP A 61 5.33 12.44 -4.34
N GLY A 62 5.60 12.45 -5.65
CA GLY A 62 4.57 12.49 -6.69
C GLY A 62 3.68 11.26 -6.62
N HIS A 63 4.27 10.08 -6.41
CA HIS A 63 3.53 8.82 -6.25
C HIS A 63 2.75 8.69 -4.94
N LEU A 64 3.03 9.51 -3.94
CA LEU A 64 2.23 9.56 -2.72
C LEU A 64 1.17 10.68 -2.75
N GLY A 65 1.02 11.39 -3.87
CA GLY A 65 0.13 12.55 -3.98
C GLY A 65 0.56 13.75 -3.13
N LEU A 66 1.69 13.67 -2.41
CA LEU A 66 2.15 14.67 -1.46
C LEU A 66 2.59 15.97 -2.16
N ALA A 67 3.12 15.87 -3.38
CA ALA A 67 3.41 17.05 -4.20
C ALA A 67 2.13 17.82 -4.59
N LYS A 68 1.05 17.10 -4.92
CA LYS A 68 -0.26 17.70 -5.23
C LYS A 68 -0.84 18.39 -4.00
N TRP A 69 -0.77 17.76 -2.84
CA TRP A 69 -1.20 18.37 -1.57
C TRP A 69 -0.37 19.60 -1.19
N GLN A 70 0.95 19.57 -1.41
CA GLN A 70 1.82 20.72 -1.17
C GLN A 70 1.44 21.91 -2.05
N HIS A 71 1.15 21.67 -3.32
CA HIS A 71 0.69 22.71 -4.25
C HIS A 71 -0.66 23.28 -3.82
N LEU A 72 -1.64 22.43 -3.49
CA LEU A 72 -2.97 22.86 -3.06
C LEU A 72 -2.93 23.69 -1.77
N ALA A 73 -2.07 23.31 -0.83
CA ALA A 73 -1.94 23.97 0.45
C ALA A 73 -0.88 25.09 0.47
N SER A 74 -0.43 25.54 -0.71
CA SER A 74 0.62 26.57 -0.83
C SER A 74 0.26 27.91 -0.20
N GLU A 75 -1.04 28.23 -0.10
CA GLU A 75 -1.57 29.44 0.54
C GLU A 75 -1.81 29.28 2.07
N GLY A 76 -1.26 28.21 2.67
CA GLY A 76 -1.24 27.99 4.12
C GLY A 76 -2.19 26.89 4.60
N SER A 77 -3.35 26.72 3.96
CA SER A 77 -4.17 25.53 4.17
C SER A 77 -5.02 25.16 2.95
N ALA A 78 -5.30 23.88 2.77
CA ALA A 78 -6.19 23.39 1.72
C ALA A 78 -7.28 22.49 2.27
N ARG A 79 -8.52 22.72 1.84
CA ARG A 79 -9.62 21.79 2.04
C ARG A 79 -9.61 20.75 0.93
N VAL A 80 -9.57 19.47 1.28
CA VAL A 80 -9.51 18.37 0.30
C VAL A 80 -10.45 17.23 0.69
N ASN A 81 -11.05 16.59 -0.30
CA ASN A 81 -11.66 15.28 -0.13
C ASN A 81 -10.55 14.24 -0.16
N VAL A 82 -10.10 13.78 1.02
CA VAL A 82 -8.93 12.90 1.10
C VAL A 82 -9.17 11.55 0.42
N PHE A 83 -10.42 11.08 0.41
CA PHE A 83 -10.76 9.79 -0.20
C PHE A 83 -10.41 9.73 -1.69
N GLU A 84 -10.73 10.79 -2.44
CA GLU A 84 -10.45 10.86 -3.87
C GLU A 84 -8.95 10.82 -4.16
N HIS A 85 -8.17 11.61 -3.42
CA HIS A 85 -6.73 11.71 -3.62
C HIS A 85 -6.01 10.42 -3.22
N ILE A 86 -6.40 9.83 -2.09
CA ILE A 86 -5.81 8.57 -1.63
C ILE A 86 -6.19 7.42 -2.57
N SER A 87 -7.40 7.40 -3.14
CA SER A 87 -7.80 6.37 -4.12
C SER A 87 -6.89 6.37 -5.35
N LEU A 88 -6.55 7.56 -5.87
CA LEU A 88 -5.61 7.69 -7.00
C LEU A 88 -4.19 7.25 -6.59
N MET A 89 -3.75 7.62 -5.40
CA MET A 89 -2.44 7.26 -4.85
C MET A 89 -2.30 5.74 -4.66
N ALA A 90 -3.28 5.11 -4.02
CA ALA A 90 -3.29 3.68 -3.77
C ALA A 90 -3.35 2.88 -5.09
N LEU A 91 -4.13 3.34 -6.07
CA LEU A 91 -4.18 2.71 -7.39
C LEU A 91 -2.83 2.80 -8.12
N ASP A 92 -2.19 3.96 -8.08
CA ASP A 92 -0.88 4.18 -8.70
C ASP A 92 0.22 3.33 -8.05
N SER A 93 0.23 3.27 -6.71
CA SER A 93 1.17 2.44 -5.95
C SER A 93 0.95 0.95 -6.24
N LEU A 94 -0.30 0.49 -6.22
CA LEU A 94 -0.68 -0.88 -6.54
C LEU A 94 -0.22 -1.28 -7.94
N GLN A 95 -0.51 -0.46 -8.94
CA GLN A 95 -0.14 -0.74 -10.33
C GLN A 95 1.37 -0.90 -10.49
N LYS A 96 2.16 -0.04 -9.83
CA LYS A 96 3.62 -0.10 -9.87
C LYS A 96 4.18 -1.31 -9.15
N CYS A 97 3.69 -1.60 -7.95
CA CYS A 97 4.22 -2.66 -7.10
C CYS A 97 3.78 -4.06 -7.53
N ILE A 98 2.54 -4.23 -7.98
CA ILE A 98 1.91 -5.54 -8.16
C ILE A 98 1.75 -5.88 -9.65
N PHE A 99 1.50 -4.86 -10.49
CA PHE A 99 1.24 -5.04 -11.92
C PHE A 99 2.38 -4.58 -12.85
N SER A 100 3.48 -4.08 -12.29
CA SER A 100 4.58 -3.47 -13.04
C SER A 100 4.10 -2.47 -14.10
N PHE A 101 3.05 -1.71 -13.77
CA PHE A 101 2.32 -0.83 -14.69
C PHE A 101 2.34 0.59 -14.14
N ASP A 102 2.48 1.57 -15.03
CA ASP A 102 2.45 2.99 -14.67
C ASP A 102 1.42 3.69 -15.55
N SER A 103 0.33 4.14 -14.93
CA SER A 103 -0.76 4.84 -15.60
C SER A 103 -0.67 6.36 -15.47
N ASP A 104 0.21 6.87 -14.60
CA ASP A 104 0.22 8.26 -14.15
C ASP A 104 -1.17 8.75 -13.69
N CYS A 105 -1.99 7.88 -13.11
CA CYS A 105 -3.39 8.18 -12.77
C CYS A 105 -3.54 9.27 -11.69
N GLN A 106 -2.48 9.70 -11.02
CA GLN A 106 -2.55 10.83 -10.08
C GLN A 106 -2.58 12.19 -10.78
N ALA A 107 -2.11 12.27 -12.02
CA ALA A 107 -2.06 13.50 -12.80
C ALA A 107 -3.36 13.78 -13.59
N LYS A 108 -4.19 12.76 -13.82
CA LYS A 108 -5.40 12.85 -14.66
C LYS A 108 -6.58 12.12 -13.99
N PRO A 109 -7.83 12.52 -14.27
CA PRO A 109 -8.99 11.75 -13.85
C PRO A 109 -8.88 10.29 -14.33
N SER A 110 -9.26 9.35 -13.46
CA SER A 110 -9.21 7.92 -13.75
C SER A 110 -10.61 7.38 -14.02
N ASP A 111 -10.89 7.05 -15.29
CA ASP A 111 -12.14 6.39 -15.70
C ASP A 111 -12.32 5.04 -14.98
N TYR A 112 -11.21 4.36 -14.67
CA TYR A 112 -11.22 3.12 -13.89
C TYR A 112 -11.79 3.35 -12.48
N ILE A 113 -11.30 4.36 -11.75
CA ILE A 113 -11.81 4.66 -10.39
C ILE A 113 -13.29 5.06 -10.46
N ALA A 114 -13.67 5.89 -11.42
CA ALA A 114 -15.07 6.27 -11.61
C ALA A 114 -15.96 5.03 -11.86
N ALA A 115 -15.51 4.07 -12.67
CA ALA A 115 -16.20 2.81 -12.90
C ALA A 115 -16.30 1.94 -11.63
N ILE A 116 -15.23 1.86 -10.82
CA ILE A 116 -15.24 1.13 -9.54
C ILE A 116 -16.22 1.75 -8.54
N LEU A 117 -16.26 3.08 -8.45
CA LEU A 117 -17.23 3.81 -7.62
C LEU A 117 -18.68 3.50 -8.05
N GLU A 118 -18.95 3.55 -9.37
CA GLU A 118 -20.26 3.23 -9.92
C GLU A 118 -20.64 1.76 -9.66
N LEU A 119 -19.73 0.82 -9.89
CA LEU A 119 -19.95 -0.61 -9.61
C LEU A 119 -20.27 -0.84 -8.13
N SER A 120 -19.49 -0.25 -7.23
CA SER A 120 -19.70 -0.38 -5.77
C SER A 120 -21.09 0.11 -5.36
N ALA A 121 -21.51 1.28 -5.85
CA ALA A 121 -22.83 1.85 -5.58
C ALA A 121 -23.96 1.00 -6.17
N LEU A 122 -23.81 0.51 -7.40
CA LEU A 122 -24.80 -0.36 -8.06
C LEU A 122 -24.93 -1.71 -7.36
N VAL A 123 -23.82 -2.31 -6.92
CA VAL A 123 -23.82 -3.56 -6.16
C VAL A 123 -24.51 -3.35 -4.81
N ALA A 124 -24.19 -2.28 -4.08
CA ALA A 124 -24.85 -1.96 -2.81
C ALA A 124 -26.37 -1.74 -3.00
N LYS A 125 -26.77 -1.00 -4.04
CA LYS A 125 -28.17 -0.80 -4.40
C LYS A 125 -28.86 -2.12 -4.72
N ARG A 126 -28.21 -3.01 -5.49
CA ARG A 126 -28.74 -4.32 -5.87
C ARG A 126 -28.98 -5.22 -4.65
N HIS A 127 -28.07 -5.24 -3.68
CA HIS A 127 -28.22 -6.01 -2.45
C HIS A 127 -29.47 -5.62 -1.64
N ASN A 128 -29.87 -4.35 -1.68
CA ASN A 128 -31.07 -3.85 -0.99
C ASN A 128 -32.39 -4.14 -1.73
N LEU A 129 -32.34 -4.64 -2.97
CA LEU A 129 -33.51 -4.90 -3.81
C LEU A 129 -33.62 -6.40 -4.11
N THR A 130 -34.25 -7.16 -3.22
CA THR A 130 -34.31 -8.64 -3.29
C THR A 130 -34.85 -9.18 -4.63
N PHE A 131 -35.77 -8.46 -5.29
CA PHE A 131 -36.30 -8.83 -6.60
C PHE A 131 -35.29 -8.67 -7.75
N MET A 132 -34.25 -7.84 -7.57
CA MET A 132 -33.16 -7.63 -8.52
C MET A 132 -32.01 -8.65 -8.38
N ASN A 133 -32.14 -9.65 -7.49
CA ASN A 133 -31.16 -10.74 -7.37
C ASN A 133 -31.19 -11.70 -8.56
N LYS A 134 -32.25 -11.70 -9.38
CA LYS A 134 -32.30 -12.48 -10.62
C LYS A 134 -31.55 -11.72 -11.72
N ASP A 135 -30.41 -12.26 -12.16
CA ASP A 135 -29.53 -11.63 -13.17
C ASP A 135 -30.27 -11.22 -14.43
N PHE A 136 -31.12 -12.10 -14.97
CA PHE A 136 -31.91 -11.78 -16.16
C PHE A 136 -32.73 -10.50 -15.99
N LEU A 137 -33.46 -10.37 -14.88
CA LEU A 137 -34.29 -9.20 -14.61
C LEU A 137 -33.43 -7.96 -14.39
N TYR A 138 -32.34 -8.08 -13.62
CA TYR A 138 -31.44 -6.97 -13.33
C TYR A 138 -30.86 -6.36 -14.61
N TYR A 139 -30.39 -7.20 -15.53
CA TYR A 139 -29.77 -6.74 -16.76
C TYR A 139 -30.72 -6.11 -17.79
N LEU A 140 -32.04 -6.21 -17.57
CA LEU A 140 -33.04 -5.48 -18.35
C LEU A 140 -33.26 -4.06 -17.82
N THR A 141 -32.80 -3.75 -16.61
CA THR A 141 -32.97 -2.43 -15.97
C THR A 141 -31.88 -1.44 -16.36
N PRO A 142 -32.13 -0.11 -16.29
CA PRO A 142 -31.10 0.91 -16.48
C PRO A 142 -29.85 0.71 -15.61
N ASP A 143 -30.04 0.26 -14.36
CA ASP A 143 -28.93 -0.03 -13.45
C ASP A 143 -28.11 -1.23 -13.93
N GLY A 144 -28.75 -2.27 -14.47
CA GLY A 144 -28.06 -3.41 -15.08
C GLY A 144 -27.28 -3.05 -16.34
N TRP A 145 -27.80 -2.14 -17.16
CA TRP A 145 -27.07 -1.60 -18.32
C TRP A 145 -25.83 -0.80 -17.89
N ARG A 146 -25.96 0.07 -16.88
CA ARG A 146 -24.85 0.83 -16.30
C ARG A 146 -23.81 -0.10 -15.69
N PHE A 147 -24.23 -1.11 -14.94
CA PHE A 147 -23.36 -2.13 -14.36
C PHE A 147 -22.52 -2.83 -15.44
N ARG A 148 -23.15 -3.31 -16.52
CA ARG A 148 -22.43 -3.95 -17.64
C ARG A 148 -21.46 -3.00 -18.33
N ARG A 149 -21.82 -1.72 -18.49
CA ARG A 149 -20.92 -0.71 -19.07
C ARG A 149 -19.70 -0.49 -18.18
N ALA A 150 -19.90 -0.33 -16.87
CA ALA A 150 -18.81 -0.15 -15.92
C ALA A 150 -17.91 -1.39 -15.83
N CYS A 151 -18.48 -2.61 -15.85
CA CYS A 151 -17.69 -3.84 -15.94
C CYS A 151 -16.81 -3.87 -17.19
N ARG A 152 -17.33 -3.48 -18.36
CA ARG A 152 -16.51 -3.41 -19.58
C ARG A 152 -15.34 -2.45 -19.43
N LEU A 153 -15.55 -1.25 -18.86
CA LEU A 153 -14.46 -0.29 -18.63
C LEU A 153 -13.37 -0.86 -17.72
N VAL A 154 -13.77 -1.59 -16.66
CA VAL A 154 -12.83 -2.26 -15.75
C VAL A 154 -12.06 -3.37 -16.46
N HIS A 155 -12.75 -4.23 -17.22
CA HIS A 155 -12.11 -5.32 -17.98
C HIS A 155 -11.18 -4.78 -19.07
N ASP A 156 -11.60 -3.76 -19.83
CA ASP A 156 -10.77 -3.15 -20.88
C ASP A 156 -9.48 -2.56 -20.27
N PHE A 157 -9.58 -1.98 -19.07
CA PHE A 157 -8.43 -1.46 -18.34
C PHE A 157 -7.46 -2.59 -17.92
N THR A 158 -7.97 -3.65 -17.29
CA THR A 158 -7.11 -4.76 -16.83
C THR A 158 -6.52 -5.56 -17.99
N ASP A 159 -7.27 -5.75 -19.08
CA ASP A 159 -6.78 -6.33 -20.32
C ASP A 159 -5.63 -5.49 -20.89
N ALA A 160 -5.74 -4.17 -20.91
CA ALA A 160 -4.66 -3.30 -21.37
C ALA A 160 -3.38 -3.47 -20.52
N VAL A 161 -3.51 -3.56 -19.20
CA VAL A 161 -2.39 -3.81 -18.26
C VAL A 161 -1.73 -5.16 -18.56
N ILE A 162 -2.53 -6.23 -18.68
CA ILE A 162 -2.07 -7.60 -18.96
C ILE A 162 -1.32 -7.64 -20.31
N GLN A 163 -1.91 -7.07 -21.36
CA GLN A 163 -1.33 -7.06 -22.70
C GLN A 163 -0.04 -6.26 -22.76
N GLN A 164 0.03 -5.12 -22.07
CA GLN A 164 1.27 -4.35 -21.96
C GLN A 164 2.37 -5.18 -21.29
N ARG A 165 2.05 -5.85 -20.17
CA ARG A 165 3.04 -6.67 -19.47
C ARG A 165 3.53 -7.86 -20.31
N ARG A 166 2.63 -8.54 -21.02
CA ARG A 166 2.98 -9.61 -21.98
C ARG A 166 3.99 -9.12 -23.03
N ARG A 167 3.73 -7.97 -23.65
CA ARG A 167 4.64 -7.37 -24.65
C ARG A 167 6.02 -7.07 -24.06
N THR A 168 6.07 -6.53 -22.84
CA THR A 168 7.33 -6.26 -22.14
C THR A 168 8.11 -7.55 -21.90
N LEU A 169 7.47 -8.60 -21.40
CA LEU A 169 8.13 -9.90 -21.15
C LEU A 169 8.68 -10.54 -22.44
N ILE A 170 7.97 -10.41 -23.57
CA ILE A 170 8.45 -10.90 -24.87
C ILE A 170 9.70 -10.13 -25.31
N SER A 171 9.67 -8.79 -25.23
CA SER A 171 10.78 -7.92 -25.64
C SER A 171 12.06 -8.12 -24.83
N GLN A 172 11.94 -8.52 -23.56
CA GLN A 172 13.07 -8.70 -22.63
C GLN A 172 13.67 -10.11 -22.65
N GLY A 173 13.20 -11.00 -23.55
CA GLY A 173 13.63 -12.39 -23.57
C GLY A 173 13.13 -13.14 -22.34
N SER A 174 11.80 -13.35 -22.30
CA SER A 174 11.03 -13.92 -21.19
C SER A 174 11.81 -14.94 -20.34
N HIS A 175 12.46 -15.93 -20.94
CA HIS A 175 13.16 -16.98 -20.18
C HIS A 175 14.37 -16.48 -19.36
N ASP A 176 15.21 -15.60 -19.89
CA ASP A 176 16.43 -15.14 -19.20
C ASP A 176 16.13 -14.05 -18.16
N PHE A 177 15.22 -13.12 -18.50
CA PHE A 177 14.73 -12.10 -17.58
C PHE A 177 14.08 -12.74 -16.33
N LEU A 178 13.25 -13.76 -16.55
CA LEU A 178 12.55 -14.44 -15.48
C LEU A 178 13.47 -15.33 -14.64
N LYS A 179 14.47 -15.98 -15.25
CA LYS A 179 15.51 -16.70 -14.49
C LYS A 179 16.27 -15.75 -13.56
N ALA A 180 16.56 -14.55 -14.03
CA ALA A 180 17.22 -13.51 -13.23
C ALA A 180 16.32 -13.01 -12.09
N LYS A 181 15.05 -12.67 -12.37
CA LYS A 181 14.08 -12.22 -11.34
C LYS A 181 13.73 -13.31 -10.33
N ALA A 182 13.52 -14.54 -10.78
CA ALA A 182 13.22 -15.67 -9.89
C ALA A 182 14.41 -15.99 -8.98
N LYS A 183 15.65 -15.93 -9.51
CA LYS A 183 16.88 -16.04 -8.71
C LYS A 183 17.02 -14.91 -7.70
N ALA A 184 16.55 -13.70 -8.04
CA ALA A 184 16.52 -12.54 -7.15
C ALA A 184 15.31 -12.50 -6.20
N LYS A 185 14.33 -13.41 -6.34
CA LYS A 185 13.04 -13.40 -5.62
C LYS A 185 12.25 -12.09 -5.78
N THR A 186 12.26 -11.50 -6.98
CA THR A 186 11.62 -10.20 -7.29
C THR A 186 10.52 -10.30 -8.35
N LEU A 187 9.78 -11.41 -8.36
CA LEU A 187 8.62 -11.54 -9.26
C LEU A 187 7.46 -10.73 -8.69
N ASP A 188 6.93 -9.84 -9.53
CA ASP A 188 5.74 -9.07 -9.21
C ASP A 188 4.52 -9.99 -9.41
N PHE A 189 3.38 -9.69 -8.79
CA PHE A 189 2.20 -10.56 -8.83
C PHE A 189 1.72 -10.86 -10.26
N ILE A 190 1.71 -9.87 -11.15
CA ILE A 190 1.33 -10.10 -12.54
C ILE A 190 2.29 -11.05 -13.27
N ASP A 191 3.58 -11.05 -12.91
CA ASP A 191 4.54 -12.00 -13.46
C ASP A 191 4.21 -13.41 -12.97
N VAL A 192 3.85 -13.54 -11.68
CA VAL A 192 3.43 -14.83 -11.11
C VAL A 192 2.17 -15.35 -11.83
N LEU A 193 1.15 -14.51 -12.04
CA LEU A 193 -0.07 -14.91 -12.76
C LEU A 193 0.22 -15.35 -14.20
N LEU A 194 1.01 -14.58 -14.95
CA LEU A 194 1.31 -14.85 -16.35
C LEU A 194 2.17 -16.10 -16.57
N LEU A 195 2.83 -16.58 -15.52
CA LEU A 195 3.78 -17.70 -15.58
C LEU A 195 3.36 -18.90 -14.74
N ALA A 196 2.25 -18.77 -13.99
CA ALA A 196 1.73 -19.82 -13.15
C ALA A 196 1.42 -21.05 -14.01
N LYS A 197 1.98 -22.17 -13.60
CA LYS A 197 1.68 -23.50 -14.13
C LYS A 197 1.22 -24.39 -13.00
N ASP A 198 0.20 -25.18 -13.25
CA ASP A 198 -0.21 -26.21 -12.30
C ASP A 198 0.81 -27.36 -12.27
N LYS A 199 0.53 -28.36 -11.41
CA LYS A 199 1.35 -29.57 -11.25
C LYS A 199 1.52 -30.38 -12.54
N ASP A 200 0.60 -30.23 -13.49
CA ASP A 200 0.58 -30.93 -14.78
C ASP A 200 1.19 -30.05 -15.89
N GLY A 201 1.71 -28.87 -15.54
CA GLY A 201 2.36 -27.93 -16.46
C GLY A 201 1.39 -27.03 -17.23
N LYS A 202 0.09 -27.06 -16.91
CA LYS A 202 -0.94 -26.26 -17.58
C LYS A 202 -0.92 -24.83 -17.05
N GLU A 203 -0.94 -23.88 -17.99
CA GLU A 203 -1.01 -22.45 -17.70
C GLU A 203 -2.44 -22.00 -17.34
N LEU A 204 -2.55 -20.87 -16.63
CA LEU A 204 -3.83 -20.22 -16.40
C LEU A 204 -4.45 -19.76 -17.72
N SER A 205 -5.78 -19.83 -17.83
CA SER A 205 -6.48 -19.29 -19.00
C SER A 205 -6.45 -17.76 -18.99
N ASP A 206 -6.61 -17.13 -20.15
CA ASP A 206 -6.73 -15.67 -20.25
C ASP A 206 -7.90 -15.13 -19.39
N GLU A 207 -8.98 -15.90 -19.27
CA GLU A 207 -10.11 -15.54 -18.40
C GLU A 207 -9.76 -15.60 -16.92
N ASP A 208 -9.04 -16.64 -16.47
CA ASP A 208 -8.58 -16.76 -15.09
C ASP A 208 -7.58 -15.65 -14.74
N ILE A 209 -6.64 -15.36 -15.63
CA ILE A 209 -5.64 -14.29 -15.45
C ILE A 209 -6.33 -12.93 -15.31
N ARG A 210 -7.30 -12.64 -16.19
CA ARG A 210 -8.08 -11.40 -16.13
C ARG A 210 -8.91 -11.33 -14.86
N ALA A 211 -9.57 -12.41 -14.44
CA ALA A 211 -10.37 -12.44 -13.22
C ALA A 211 -9.52 -12.18 -11.96
N GLU A 212 -8.35 -12.79 -11.86
CA GLU A 212 -7.40 -12.52 -10.76
C GLU A 212 -6.85 -11.09 -10.82
N ALA A 213 -6.53 -10.58 -12.01
CA ALA A 213 -6.11 -9.19 -12.19
C ALA A 213 -7.20 -8.18 -11.79
N ASP A 214 -8.46 -8.40 -12.22
CA ASP A 214 -9.63 -7.62 -11.84
C ASP A 214 -9.81 -7.61 -10.32
N THR A 215 -9.72 -8.78 -9.70
CA THR A 215 -9.86 -8.96 -8.24
C THR A 215 -8.79 -8.19 -7.48
N PHE A 216 -7.50 -8.40 -7.79
CA PHE A 216 -6.41 -7.76 -7.08
C PHE A 216 -6.32 -6.26 -7.36
N MET A 217 -6.66 -5.81 -8.57
CA MET A 217 -6.71 -4.38 -8.89
C MET A 217 -7.76 -3.68 -8.04
N PHE A 218 -8.96 -4.26 -7.87
CA PHE A 218 -10.00 -3.71 -6.99
C PHE A 218 -9.61 -3.79 -5.51
N GLU A 219 -9.33 -5.00 -5.01
CA GLU A 219 -9.09 -5.26 -3.58
C GLU A 219 -7.87 -4.51 -3.05
N GLY A 220 -6.84 -4.34 -3.89
CA GLY A 220 -5.55 -3.77 -3.50
C GLY A 220 -5.54 -2.24 -3.32
N HIS A 221 -6.46 -1.50 -3.95
CA HIS A 221 -6.47 -0.03 -3.86
C HIS A 221 -7.66 0.54 -3.09
N ASP A 222 -8.88 0.03 -3.32
CA ASP A 222 -10.08 0.66 -2.79
C ASP A 222 -10.18 0.43 -1.27
N THR A 223 -9.75 -0.75 -0.80
CA THR A 223 -9.73 -1.09 0.64
C THR A 223 -8.69 -0.26 1.40
N THR A 224 -7.48 -0.07 0.86
CA THR A 224 -6.43 0.73 1.51
C THR A 224 -6.76 2.21 1.44
N ALA A 225 -7.39 2.69 0.35
CA ALA A 225 -7.88 4.05 0.24
C ALA A 225 -8.92 4.39 1.32
N SER A 226 -9.87 3.49 1.57
CA SER A 226 -10.80 3.59 2.69
C SER A 226 -10.06 3.63 4.03
N GLY A 227 -9.16 2.67 4.27
CA GLY A 227 -8.41 2.58 5.53
C GLY A 227 -7.63 3.87 5.84
N LEU A 228 -6.79 4.30 4.90
CA LEU A 228 -6.01 5.55 5.01
C LEU A 228 -6.88 6.78 5.25
N SER A 229 -7.99 6.91 4.54
CA SER A 229 -8.91 8.04 4.68
C SER A 229 -9.46 8.14 6.11
N TRP A 230 -9.95 7.02 6.66
CA TRP A 230 -10.47 6.99 8.03
C TRP A 230 -9.38 7.14 9.10
N ILE A 231 -8.16 6.65 8.84
CA ILE A 231 -7.02 6.88 9.75
C ILE A 231 -6.69 8.38 9.80
N LEU A 232 -6.58 9.05 8.65
CA LEU A 232 -6.33 10.49 8.60
C LEU A 232 -7.43 11.28 9.31
N TYR A 233 -8.70 10.90 9.12
CA TYR A 233 -9.82 11.49 9.84
C TYR A 233 -9.70 11.33 11.36
N ASN A 234 -9.39 10.12 11.86
CA ASN A 234 -9.21 9.91 13.30
C ASN A 234 -8.03 10.70 13.85
N LEU A 235 -6.90 10.74 13.14
CA LEU A 235 -5.74 11.53 13.55
C LEU A 235 -6.00 13.05 13.51
N ALA A 236 -6.83 13.52 12.57
CA ALA A 236 -7.25 14.92 12.53
C ALA A 236 -8.05 15.30 13.79
N ARG A 237 -8.92 14.40 14.26
CA ARG A 237 -9.72 14.60 15.47
C ARG A 237 -8.96 14.40 16.79
N HIS A 238 -7.77 13.82 16.74
CA HIS A 238 -6.93 13.53 17.91
C HIS A 238 -5.51 14.09 17.69
N PRO A 239 -5.35 15.43 17.74
CA PRO A 239 -4.09 16.10 17.44
C PRO A 239 -2.94 15.63 18.33
N GLU A 240 -3.20 15.21 19.56
CA GLU A 240 -2.23 14.64 20.49
C GLU A 240 -1.64 13.31 19.98
N TYR A 241 -2.46 12.46 19.37
CA TYR A 241 -2.00 11.22 18.75
C TYR A 241 -1.30 11.49 17.42
N GLN A 242 -1.80 12.45 16.64
CA GLN A 242 -1.14 12.89 15.41
C GLN A 242 0.29 13.41 15.67
N GLU A 243 0.46 14.26 16.68
CA GLU A 243 1.75 14.81 17.07
C GLU A 243 2.69 13.73 17.59
N ARG A 244 2.19 12.78 18.39
CA ARG A 244 3.03 11.66 18.85
C ARG A 244 3.46 10.74 17.71
N CYS A 245 2.59 10.46 16.73
CA CYS A 245 2.97 9.73 15.52
C CYS A 245 4.05 10.50 14.74
N ARG A 246 3.90 11.82 14.58
CA ARG A 246 4.89 12.68 13.92
C ARG A 246 6.25 12.60 14.61
N GLN A 247 6.29 12.71 15.94
CA GLN A 247 7.53 12.60 16.73
C GLN A 247 8.18 11.24 16.58
N GLU A 248 7.40 10.15 16.59
CA GLU A 248 7.91 8.79 16.35
C GLU A 248 8.60 8.68 15.00
N VAL A 249 8.01 9.24 13.93
CA VAL A 249 8.60 9.21 12.59
C VAL A 249 9.83 10.13 12.49
N GLN A 250 9.79 11.30 13.13
CA GLN A 250 10.93 12.23 13.14
C GLN A 250 12.15 11.63 13.84
N GLU A 251 11.97 10.96 14.98
CA GLU A 251 13.07 10.32 15.69
C GLU A 251 13.65 9.15 14.89
N LEU A 252 12.79 8.35 14.25
CA LEU A 252 13.22 7.26 13.38
C LEU A 252 14.12 7.77 12.24
N LEU A 253 13.74 8.85 11.56
CA LEU A 253 14.45 9.36 10.39
C LEU A 253 15.59 10.34 10.73
N LYS A 254 15.85 10.61 12.00
CA LYS A 254 16.82 11.61 12.45
C LYS A 254 18.24 11.33 11.94
N ASP A 255 18.61 10.06 11.92
CA ASP A 255 19.95 9.59 11.54
C ASP A 255 20.02 9.05 10.10
N HIS A 256 18.93 9.16 9.33
CA HIS A 256 18.84 8.67 7.96
C HIS A 256 19.38 9.70 6.96
N GLU A 257 20.36 9.30 6.14
CA GLU A 257 20.91 10.08 5.03
C GLU A 257 20.98 9.22 3.76
N PRO A 258 20.06 9.39 2.78
CA PRO A 258 18.97 10.38 2.72
C PRO A 258 17.85 10.09 3.72
N LYS A 259 17.05 11.11 4.07
CA LYS A 259 15.82 11.00 4.88
C LYS A 259 14.71 10.25 4.14
N GLU A 260 14.94 8.97 3.90
CA GLU A 260 14.04 8.01 3.25
C GLU A 260 13.78 6.84 4.20
N MET A 261 12.57 6.28 4.12
CA MET A 261 12.19 5.11 4.91
C MET A 261 12.67 3.84 4.23
N GLU A 262 13.25 2.93 5.01
CA GLU A 262 13.60 1.59 4.57
C GLU A 262 12.60 0.56 5.08
N TRP A 263 12.65 -0.66 4.52
CA TRP A 263 11.72 -1.74 4.90
C TRP A 263 11.80 -2.10 6.39
N ASP A 264 13.00 -2.17 6.94
CA ASP A 264 13.21 -2.57 8.34
C ASP A 264 12.72 -1.52 9.33
N ASP A 265 12.57 -0.26 8.90
CA ASP A 265 12.06 0.83 9.73
C ASP A 265 10.59 0.70 10.06
N LEU A 266 9.81 0.00 9.23
CA LEU A 266 8.38 -0.21 9.44
C LEU A 266 8.08 -0.94 10.77
N THR A 267 9.03 -1.73 11.25
CA THR A 267 8.94 -2.40 12.56
C THR A 267 9.18 -1.46 13.74
N LYS A 268 9.76 -0.28 13.49
CA LYS A 268 10.13 0.74 14.47
C LYS A 268 9.10 1.87 14.60
N LEU A 269 7.89 1.66 14.07
CA LEU A 269 6.75 2.59 14.14
C LEU A 269 5.59 2.04 15.01
N PRO A 270 5.84 1.64 16.28
CA PRO A 270 4.83 0.95 17.09
C PRO A 270 3.60 1.80 17.40
N PHE A 271 3.75 3.10 17.69
CA PHE A 271 2.62 3.96 18.02
C PHE A 271 1.77 4.30 16.80
N LEU A 272 2.40 4.60 15.65
CA LEU A 272 1.69 4.73 14.38
C LEU A 272 0.90 3.46 14.06
N THR A 273 1.49 2.29 14.28
CA THR A 273 0.83 0.99 14.09
C THR A 273 -0.38 0.82 15.02
N MET A 274 -0.31 1.30 16.26
CA MET A 274 -1.45 1.31 17.18
C MET A 274 -2.59 2.20 16.66
N CYS A 275 -2.28 3.39 16.16
CA CYS A 275 -3.26 4.30 15.54
C CYS A 275 -3.93 3.69 14.30
N ILE A 276 -3.15 3.03 13.43
CA ILE A 276 -3.69 2.29 12.28
C ILE A 276 -4.68 1.22 12.76
N LYS A 277 -4.28 0.38 13.73
CA LYS A 277 -5.14 -0.70 14.24
C LYS A 277 -6.42 -0.18 14.88
N GLU A 278 -6.35 0.89 15.68
CA GLU A 278 -7.54 1.48 16.30
C GLU A 278 -8.48 2.12 15.27
N SER A 279 -7.91 2.73 14.23
CA SER A 279 -8.72 3.23 13.12
C SER A 279 -9.39 2.10 12.35
N LEU A 280 -8.69 0.99 12.08
CA LEU A 280 -9.28 -0.19 11.43
C LEU A 280 -10.32 -0.89 12.33
N ARG A 281 -10.23 -0.73 13.65
CA ARG A 281 -11.26 -1.21 14.59
C ARG A 281 -12.54 -0.41 14.46
N LEU A 282 -12.43 0.91 14.47
CA LEU A 282 -13.60 1.80 14.40
C LEU A 282 -14.14 1.91 12.98
N TYR A 283 -13.30 1.90 11.96
CA TYR A 283 -13.68 2.08 10.57
C TYR A 283 -13.05 0.97 9.71
N PRO A 284 -13.47 -0.29 9.89
CA PRO A 284 -12.97 -1.39 9.09
C PRO A 284 -13.36 -1.16 7.62
N PRO A 285 -12.39 -1.15 6.67
CA PRO A 285 -12.70 -0.97 5.25
C PRO A 285 -13.74 -1.96 4.75
N VAL A 286 -13.61 -3.23 5.13
CA VAL A 286 -14.64 -4.26 4.94
C VAL A 286 -15.40 -4.44 6.25
N PHE A 287 -16.64 -3.95 6.30
CA PHE A 287 -17.46 -3.90 7.52
C PHE A 287 -18.19 -5.22 7.82
N GLY A 288 -18.32 -6.11 6.84
CA GLY A 288 -18.93 -7.43 7.02
C GLY A 288 -18.59 -8.39 5.89
N ILE A 289 -18.62 -9.69 6.20
CA ILE A 289 -18.39 -10.78 5.24
C ILE A 289 -19.49 -11.82 5.34
N LEU A 290 -19.75 -12.54 4.24
CA LEU A 290 -20.77 -13.57 4.17
C LEU A 290 -20.14 -14.94 3.90
N ARG A 291 -20.64 -15.99 4.53
CA ARG A 291 -20.26 -17.38 4.26
C ARG A 291 -21.50 -18.24 4.00
N TYR A 292 -21.41 -19.15 3.05
CA TYR A 292 -22.39 -20.24 2.93
C TYR A 292 -21.91 -21.41 3.79
N CYS A 293 -22.75 -21.83 4.73
CA CYS A 293 -22.46 -22.89 5.67
C CYS A 293 -22.68 -24.26 4.98
N ALA A 294 -21.61 -24.82 4.41
CA ALA A 294 -21.63 -26.06 3.62
C ALA A 294 -21.87 -27.34 4.45
N GLN A 295 -21.73 -27.22 5.76
CA GLN A 295 -21.98 -28.25 6.76
C GLN A 295 -22.61 -27.61 8.00
N GLU A 296 -23.17 -28.45 8.86
CA GLU A 296 -23.68 -28.05 10.16
C GLU A 296 -22.55 -27.54 11.06
N ILE A 297 -22.80 -26.48 11.84
CA ILE A 297 -21.82 -25.88 12.75
C ILE A 297 -22.41 -25.81 14.16
N LEU A 298 -21.78 -26.51 15.11
CA LEU A 298 -22.09 -26.39 16.54
C LEU A 298 -21.37 -25.16 17.12
N LEU A 299 -22.14 -24.24 17.71
CA LEU A 299 -21.64 -23.05 18.38
C LEU A 299 -21.25 -23.36 19.84
N PRO A 300 -20.37 -22.55 20.47
CA PRO A 300 -19.91 -22.79 21.84
C PRO A 300 -21.01 -22.84 22.90
N ASP A 301 -22.17 -22.25 22.64
CA ASP A 301 -23.33 -22.23 23.54
C ASP A 301 -24.32 -23.38 23.28
N GLY A 302 -23.93 -24.35 22.46
CA GLY A 302 -24.73 -25.53 22.13
C GLY A 302 -25.75 -25.29 21.01
N ARG A 303 -25.89 -24.07 20.49
CA ARG A 303 -26.73 -23.81 19.31
C ARG A 303 -26.10 -24.39 18.06
N VAL A 304 -26.94 -24.71 17.07
CA VAL A 304 -26.52 -25.30 15.81
C VAL A 304 -26.90 -24.37 14.66
N VAL A 305 -25.96 -24.12 13.76
CA VAL A 305 -26.20 -23.48 12.47
C VAL A 305 -26.36 -24.57 11.40
N PRO A 306 -27.55 -24.74 10.82
CA PRO A 306 -27.79 -25.76 9.81
C PRO A 306 -26.95 -25.58 8.54
N LYS A 307 -26.63 -26.71 7.91
CA LYS A 307 -26.13 -26.75 6.53
C LYS A 307 -27.11 -26.02 5.61
N GLY A 308 -26.58 -25.23 4.68
CA GLY A 308 -27.35 -24.52 3.67
C GLY A 308 -27.69 -23.07 4.03
N ASN A 309 -27.37 -22.63 5.24
CA ASN A 309 -27.60 -21.24 5.66
C ASN A 309 -26.47 -20.31 5.28
N PHE A 310 -26.81 -19.04 5.08
CA PHE A 310 -25.83 -17.96 5.00
C PHE A 310 -25.53 -17.40 6.38
N CYS A 311 -24.25 -17.26 6.66
CA CYS A 311 -23.67 -16.88 7.94
C CYS A 311 -22.99 -15.52 7.72
N ALA A 312 -23.66 -14.44 8.15
CA ALA A 312 -23.15 -13.07 8.05
C ALA A 312 -22.29 -12.74 9.28
N ILE A 313 -21.06 -12.30 9.04
CA ILE A 313 -20.11 -11.94 10.08
C ILE A 313 -19.91 -10.43 9.99
N SER A 314 -20.50 -9.70 10.94
CA SER A 314 -20.33 -8.26 11.04
C SER A 314 -19.02 -7.93 11.74
N ILE A 315 -17.99 -7.61 10.95
CA ILE A 315 -16.68 -7.16 11.46
C ILE A 315 -16.87 -5.86 12.25
N PHE A 316 -17.71 -4.96 11.73
CA PHE A 316 -18.06 -3.70 12.37
C PHE A 316 -18.59 -3.86 13.80
N GLU A 317 -19.51 -4.80 14.01
CA GLU A 317 -20.09 -5.08 15.35
C GLU A 317 -19.10 -5.84 16.24
N ILE A 318 -18.34 -6.80 15.70
CA ILE A 318 -17.31 -7.51 16.47
C ILE A 318 -16.29 -6.53 17.06
N HIS A 319 -15.90 -5.52 16.29
CA HIS A 319 -14.94 -4.50 16.70
C HIS A 319 -15.50 -3.48 17.69
N ARG A 320 -16.82 -3.50 17.93
CA ARG A 320 -17.54 -2.62 18.87
C ARG A 320 -18.26 -3.35 19.99
N ASN A 321 -18.14 -4.67 20.06
CA ASN A 321 -18.83 -5.45 21.07
C ASN A 321 -18.42 -4.97 22.49
N PRO A 322 -19.33 -4.39 23.29
CA PRO A 322 -19.01 -3.83 24.60
C PRO A 322 -18.60 -4.88 25.63
N SER A 323 -18.89 -6.16 25.37
CA SER A 323 -18.42 -7.28 26.20
C SER A 323 -16.92 -7.58 25.99
N VAL A 324 -16.33 -7.03 24.93
CA VAL A 324 -14.92 -7.26 24.54
C VAL A 324 -14.12 -5.96 24.57
N TRP A 325 -14.74 -4.85 24.17
CA TRP A 325 -14.12 -3.53 24.04
C TRP A 325 -14.75 -2.56 25.04
N LEU A 326 -14.00 -2.21 26.09
CA LEU A 326 -14.40 -1.15 27.02
C LEU A 326 -14.52 0.19 26.29
N ASP A 327 -15.60 0.93 26.49
CA ASP A 327 -15.88 2.19 25.78
C ASP A 327 -15.69 2.06 24.26
N PRO A 328 -16.48 1.20 23.58
CA PRO A 328 -16.17 0.71 22.24
C PRO A 328 -16.12 1.81 21.18
N GLU A 329 -16.80 2.94 21.38
CA GLU A 329 -16.81 4.07 20.42
C GLU A 329 -15.64 5.03 20.65
N VAL A 330 -14.90 4.93 21.75
CA VAL A 330 -13.76 5.81 22.05
C VAL A 330 -12.53 5.35 21.27
N TYR A 331 -11.96 6.28 20.48
CA TYR A 331 -10.70 6.09 19.77
C TYR A 331 -9.53 6.09 20.77
N ASN A 332 -8.97 4.91 21.03
CA ASN A 332 -7.85 4.72 21.95
C ASN A 332 -6.79 3.77 21.36
N PRO A 333 -5.71 4.30 20.77
CA PRO A 333 -4.61 3.51 20.21
C PRO A 333 -3.97 2.54 21.21
N PHE A 334 -3.94 2.88 22.50
CA PHE A 334 -3.31 2.06 23.54
C PHE A 334 -4.00 0.70 23.75
N ARG A 335 -5.20 0.49 23.20
CA ARG A 335 -5.82 -0.86 23.12
C ARG A 335 -4.96 -1.88 22.38
N PHE A 336 -3.99 -1.43 21.58
CA PHE A 336 -3.07 -2.25 20.82
C PHE A 336 -1.62 -2.14 21.31
N ASP A 337 -1.39 -1.56 22.50
CA ASP A 337 -0.07 -1.52 23.12
C ASP A 337 0.39 -2.96 23.42
N PRO A 338 1.54 -3.41 22.86
CA PRO A 338 2.08 -4.75 23.12
C PRO A 338 2.48 -4.96 24.58
N LYS A 339 2.68 -3.89 25.36
CA LYS A 339 2.99 -3.96 26.79
C LYS A 339 1.76 -4.28 27.64
N ILE A 340 0.55 -4.09 27.10
CA ILE A 340 -0.70 -4.36 27.80
C ILE A 340 -1.16 -5.79 27.44
N PRO A 341 -1.22 -6.72 28.42
CA PRO A 341 -1.68 -8.08 28.17
C PRO A 341 -3.11 -8.09 27.61
N GLN A 342 -3.25 -8.60 26.40
CA GLN A 342 -4.56 -8.71 25.74
C GLN A 342 -5.27 -9.98 26.23
N LYS A 343 -6.28 -9.81 27.09
CA LYS A 343 -7.15 -10.92 27.53
C LYS A 343 -8.25 -11.28 26.53
N ARG A 344 -8.36 -10.54 25.43
CA ARG A 344 -9.38 -10.74 24.39
C ARG A 344 -9.00 -11.88 23.44
N SER A 345 -10.01 -12.52 22.85
CA SER A 345 -9.83 -13.53 21.81
C SER A 345 -9.00 -12.98 20.63
N PRO A 346 -8.15 -13.79 19.98
CA PRO A 346 -7.51 -13.41 18.71
C PRO A 346 -8.51 -13.02 17.61
N LEU A 347 -9.77 -13.50 17.70
CA LEU A 347 -10.84 -13.19 16.76
C LEU A 347 -11.63 -11.92 17.13
N ALA A 348 -11.25 -11.22 18.20
CA ALA A 348 -11.87 -9.95 18.59
C ALA A 348 -11.52 -8.79 17.64
N PHE A 349 -10.39 -8.89 16.94
CA PHE A 349 -9.90 -7.88 16.01
C PHE A 349 -9.48 -8.53 14.69
N ILE A 350 -10.38 -8.49 13.71
CA ILE A 350 -10.26 -9.17 12.41
C ILE A 350 -10.49 -8.24 11.21
N PRO A 351 -9.82 -7.07 11.12
CA PRO A 351 -10.00 -6.16 9.97
C PRO A 351 -9.56 -6.79 8.63
N PHE A 352 -8.71 -7.82 8.68
CA PHE A 352 -8.23 -8.58 7.54
C PHE A 352 -8.83 -9.99 7.48
N SER A 353 -9.99 -10.20 8.12
CA SER A 353 -10.61 -11.52 8.30
C SER A 353 -9.66 -12.49 9.06
N ALA A 354 -9.99 -13.78 9.09
CA ALA A 354 -9.19 -14.83 9.71
C ALA A 354 -9.39 -16.18 9.02
N GLY A 355 -8.49 -17.13 9.29
CA GLY A 355 -8.54 -18.49 8.74
C GLY A 355 -8.05 -18.58 7.28
N PRO A 356 -8.43 -19.64 6.54
CA PRO A 356 -7.88 -19.93 5.20
C PRO A 356 -8.38 -19.01 4.08
N ARG A 357 -9.16 -18.00 4.43
CA ARG A 357 -9.71 -16.95 3.55
C ARG A 357 -9.51 -15.58 4.22
N ASN A 358 -8.39 -15.42 4.90
CA ASN A 358 -7.92 -14.13 5.39
C ASN A 358 -7.38 -13.31 4.20
N CYS A 359 -7.17 -12.01 4.42
CA CYS A 359 -6.64 -11.13 3.38
C CYS A 359 -5.19 -11.51 3.06
N ILE A 360 -4.94 -11.90 1.81
CA ILE A 360 -3.59 -12.18 1.30
C ILE A 360 -2.73 -10.91 1.25
N GLY A 361 -3.36 -9.75 1.03
CA GLY A 361 -2.71 -8.44 0.95
C GLY A 361 -2.46 -7.76 2.30
N GLN A 362 -2.71 -8.40 3.45
CA GLN A 362 -2.61 -7.76 4.77
C GLN A 362 -1.25 -7.09 5.01
N THR A 363 -0.15 -7.77 4.70
CA THR A 363 1.20 -7.21 4.88
C THR A 363 1.44 -6.02 3.96
N PHE A 364 1.03 -6.13 2.69
CA PHE A 364 1.12 -5.04 1.72
C PHE A 364 0.35 -3.80 2.19
N ALA A 365 -0.91 -3.98 2.59
CA ALA A 365 -1.78 -2.91 3.06
C ALA A 365 -1.22 -2.22 4.32
N MET A 366 -0.73 -3.00 5.30
CA MET A 366 -0.14 -2.42 6.52
C MET A 366 1.12 -1.62 6.20
N THR A 367 2.00 -2.12 5.35
CA THR A 367 3.19 -1.40 4.90
C THR A 367 2.83 -0.11 4.16
N GLU A 368 1.92 -0.19 3.17
CA GLU A 368 1.45 0.97 2.42
C GLU A 368 0.87 2.03 3.37
N MET A 369 0.01 1.62 4.31
CA MET A 369 -0.57 2.51 5.32
C MET A 369 0.49 3.19 6.18
N GLN A 370 1.47 2.42 6.70
CA GLN A 370 2.54 2.97 7.53
C GLN A 370 3.38 4.00 6.76
N VAL A 371 3.82 3.68 5.55
CA VAL A 371 4.64 4.57 4.72
C VAL A 371 3.87 5.85 4.37
N VAL A 372 2.65 5.72 3.85
CA VAL A 372 1.84 6.87 3.44
C VAL A 372 1.58 7.80 4.63
N LEU A 373 1.20 7.24 5.78
CA LEU A 373 0.91 8.05 6.97
C LEU A 373 2.15 8.71 7.53
N ALA A 374 3.25 7.97 7.69
CA ALA A 374 4.51 8.50 8.19
C ALA A 374 4.93 9.75 7.38
N LEU A 375 4.95 9.60 6.06
CA LEU A 375 5.39 10.63 5.13
C LEU A 375 4.40 11.81 5.02
N THR A 376 3.10 11.53 5.17
CA THR A 376 2.07 12.57 5.25
C THR A 376 2.25 13.41 6.51
N LEU A 377 2.40 12.79 7.68
CA LEU A 377 2.44 13.47 8.98
C LEU A 377 3.71 14.30 9.19
N LEU A 378 4.81 13.96 8.50
CA LEU A 378 6.03 14.78 8.46
C LEU A 378 5.86 16.09 7.70
N ARG A 379 4.93 16.14 6.74
CA ARG A 379 4.76 17.28 5.82
C ARG A 379 3.54 18.11 6.13
N PHE A 380 2.51 17.51 6.69
CA PHE A 380 1.24 18.17 6.92
C PHE A 380 0.77 17.96 8.35
N ARG A 381 0.15 19.01 8.89
CA ARG A 381 -0.83 18.88 9.95
C ARG A 381 -2.20 18.67 9.31
N ILE A 382 -2.88 17.62 9.73
CA ILE A 382 -4.22 17.27 9.24
C ILE A 382 -5.23 17.76 10.27
N LEU A 383 -6.23 18.51 9.84
CA LEU A 383 -7.24 19.13 10.70
C LEU A 383 -8.64 18.70 10.24
N PRO A 384 -9.60 18.61 11.18
CA PRO A 384 -10.99 18.40 10.82
C PRO A 384 -11.52 19.58 10.00
N ASP A 385 -12.54 19.29 9.18
CA ASP A 385 -13.34 20.30 8.51
C ASP A 385 -14.55 20.65 9.39
N ASP A 386 -14.37 21.54 10.36
CA ASP A 386 -15.39 21.90 11.35
C ASP A 386 -16.61 22.62 10.76
N ALA A 387 -16.57 22.95 9.46
CA ALA A 387 -17.69 23.55 8.74
C ALA A 387 -18.79 22.54 8.38
N GLU A 388 -18.50 21.24 8.40
CA GLU A 388 -19.43 20.17 8.03
C GLU A 388 -19.80 19.31 9.25
N PRO A 389 -20.98 18.68 9.25
CA PRO A 389 -21.34 17.70 10.28
C PRO A 389 -20.41 16.49 10.23
N GLU A 390 -20.42 15.70 11.30
CA GLU A 390 -19.64 14.46 11.38
C GLU A 390 -19.91 13.55 10.15
N PRO A 391 -18.87 13.06 9.46
CA PRO A 391 -19.03 12.27 8.26
C PRO A 391 -19.92 11.05 8.48
N ARG A 392 -20.96 10.93 7.68
CA ARG A 392 -21.85 9.77 7.71
C ARG A 392 -21.21 8.62 6.94
N ARG A 393 -21.18 7.44 7.55
CA ARG A 393 -20.66 6.21 6.93
C ARG A 393 -21.59 5.74 5.82
N LYS A 394 -21.02 5.35 4.68
CA LYS A 394 -21.71 4.87 3.49
C LYS A 394 -21.16 3.49 3.09
N PRO A 395 -21.87 2.39 3.40
CA PRO A 395 -21.42 1.04 3.05
C PRO A 395 -21.65 0.75 1.56
N GLU A 396 -20.59 0.72 0.76
CA GLU A 396 -20.62 0.42 -0.68
C GLU A 396 -19.51 -0.57 -1.03
N LEU A 397 -19.69 -1.83 -0.60
CA LEU A 397 -18.66 -2.91 -0.54
C LEU A 397 -17.53 -2.62 0.44
N ILE A 398 -16.94 -1.42 0.32
CA ILE A 398 -16.05 -0.83 1.31
C ILE A 398 -16.76 0.29 2.09
N LEU A 399 -16.17 0.68 3.22
CA LEU A 399 -16.69 1.74 4.08
C LEU A 399 -16.29 3.13 3.57
N ARG A 400 -17.20 3.83 2.88
CA ARG A 400 -16.99 5.21 2.40
C ARG A 400 -17.67 6.22 3.32
N ALA A 401 -17.54 7.51 3.01
CA ALA A 401 -18.30 8.60 3.62
C ALA A 401 -19.32 9.19 2.64
N GLU A 402 -20.54 9.50 3.12
CA GLU A 402 -21.53 10.25 2.35
C GLU A 402 -20.98 11.65 2.02
N GLY A 403 -21.01 12.03 0.74
CA GLY A 403 -20.49 13.35 0.31
C GLY A 403 -18.96 13.48 0.25
N GLY A 404 -18.21 12.40 0.54
CA GLY A 404 -16.75 12.42 0.61
C GLY A 404 -16.23 12.61 2.04
N LEU A 405 -14.91 12.47 2.22
CA LEU A 405 -14.27 12.66 3.52
C LEU A 405 -13.40 13.91 3.46
N TRP A 406 -13.95 15.04 3.91
CA TRP A 406 -13.32 16.35 3.81
C TRP A 406 -12.44 16.62 5.03
N LEU A 407 -11.18 16.98 4.78
CA LEU A 407 -10.21 17.37 5.80
C LEU A 407 -9.46 18.62 5.34
N ARG A 408 -8.86 19.32 6.30
CA ARG A 408 -7.96 20.45 6.03
C ARG A 408 -6.51 20.01 6.18
N LEU A 409 -5.68 20.41 5.22
CA LEU A 409 -4.24 20.18 5.20
C LEU A 409 -3.52 21.49 5.45
N GLU A 410 -2.66 21.54 6.47
CA GLU A 410 -1.76 22.66 6.74
C GLU A 410 -0.32 22.18 6.54
N PRO A 411 0.47 22.75 5.60
CA PRO A 411 1.86 22.36 5.42
C PRO A 411 2.66 22.73 6.67
N LEU A 412 3.51 21.82 7.11
CA LEU A 412 4.49 22.11 8.14
C LEU A 412 5.66 22.84 7.48
N SER A 413 6.01 24.01 8.02
CA SER A 413 7.22 24.72 7.62
C SER A 413 8.39 23.74 7.67
N ALA A 414 9.08 23.55 6.55
CA ALA A 414 10.30 22.77 6.55
C ALA A 414 11.23 23.40 7.59
N GLY A 415 11.49 22.70 8.71
CA GLY A 415 12.65 23.02 9.53
C GLY A 415 13.89 23.07 8.62
N PRO A 416 14.88 23.91 8.93
CA PRO A 416 16.02 24.12 8.04
C PRO A 416 16.59 22.77 7.60
N GLN A 417 16.59 22.56 6.28
CA GLN A 417 16.93 21.31 5.61
C GLN A 417 18.37 20.88 5.89
#